data_AF-A0AAV3S7L3-F1
#
_entry.id   AF-A0AAV3S7L3-F1
#
_cell.length_a   1.000
_cell.length_b   1.000
_cell.length_c   1.000
_cell.angle_alpha   90.00
_cell.angle_beta   90.00
_cell.angle_gamma   90.00
#
_symmetry.space_group_name_H-M   'P 1'
#
loop_
_entity.id
_entity.type
_entity.pdbx_description
1 polymer ?
#
loop_
_entity_poly.entity_id
_entity_poly.type
_entity_poly.pdbx_seq_one_letter_code
_entity_poly.pdbx_strand_id
1 'polypeptide(L)'
;MSSSEGYILNAVQTPGPLLPVYRSIREGADTRDDIEADTGVKAGLDAALDGLRLLRMVGREDDEYYAEDYKWDVGTETWSFKLTALHNLAQECDPGNWGKQASVLLNYRYLLEKDIQYFENNEQGLYSDIDDWYSEIGYEPSSRQGKITHNHNKFANWTRLVHFLGLVHKVRGREHTVYPDPKLVRTSLKLAVDDRGIDVDGTPGIEIGQYLRWLRHNLLSVETTSKGDIPEGLARVLLELVRDGDIKLVEYGDAGATGLGGVPPYEGIDSEANTITLA
;
A
#
# COMPACT_ATOMS: atom_id res chain seq x y z
N MET A 1 2.15 17.57 -12.73
CA MET A 1 1.29 16.42 -13.14
C MET A 1 0.93 16.52 -14.61
N SER A 2 1.08 15.43 -15.38
CA SER A 2 0.67 15.39 -16.79
C SER A 2 -0.84 15.21 -16.92
N SER A 3 -1.52 16.06 -17.70
CA SER A 3 -2.96 15.96 -17.97
C SER A 3 -3.32 14.82 -18.93
N SER A 4 -2.33 14.20 -19.60
CA SER A 4 -2.53 13.10 -20.55
C SER A 4 -2.49 11.72 -19.92
N GLU A 5 -1.87 11.58 -18.75
CA GLU A 5 -1.78 10.29 -18.06
C GLU A 5 -3.15 9.86 -17.50
N GLY A 6 -3.45 8.57 -17.60
CA GLY A 6 -4.64 7.95 -17.02
C GLY A 6 -4.69 8.04 -15.50
N TYR A 7 -5.85 7.68 -14.94
CA TYR A 7 -6.07 7.64 -13.49
C TYR A 7 -6.39 6.22 -13.07
N ILE A 8 -5.60 5.66 -12.15
CA ILE A 8 -5.63 4.23 -11.81
C ILE A 8 -7.00 3.77 -11.31
N LEU A 9 -7.75 4.63 -10.62
CA LEU A 9 -9.09 4.29 -10.13
C LEU A 9 -10.14 4.19 -11.26
N ASN A 10 -9.83 4.69 -12.46
CA ASN A 10 -10.66 4.47 -13.66
C ASN A 10 -10.22 3.21 -14.44
N ALA A 11 -8.93 2.88 -14.41
CA ALA A 11 -8.35 1.80 -15.20
C ALA A 11 -8.53 0.42 -14.53
N VAL A 12 -8.17 0.30 -13.25
CA VAL A 12 -8.17 -0.99 -12.55
C VAL A 12 -9.56 -1.33 -12.01
N GLN A 13 -10.38 -1.96 -12.84
CA GLN A 13 -11.73 -2.39 -12.46
C GLN A 13 -11.73 -3.74 -11.74
N THR A 14 -10.86 -4.66 -12.18
CA THR A 14 -10.67 -6.00 -11.61
C THR A 14 -9.16 -6.28 -11.50
N PRO A 15 -8.60 -6.34 -10.28
CA PRO A 15 -7.17 -6.58 -10.11
C PRO A 15 -6.70 -8.01 -10.39
N GLY A 16 -7.62 -8.99 -10.43
CA GLY A 16 -7.27 -10.41 -10.56
C GLY A 16 -6.35 -10.74 -11.75
N PRO A 17 -6.60 -10.20 -12.95
CA PRO A 17 -5.72 -10.41 -14.11
C PRO A 17 -4.35 -9.72 -14.05
N LEU A 18 -4.08 -8.79 -13.13
CA LEU A 18 -2.83 -8.01 -13.13
C LEU A 18 -1.58 -8.90 -13.03
N LEU A 19 -1.54 -9.82 -12.05
CA LEU A 19 -0.39 -10.69 -11.86
C LEU A 19 -0.19 -11.69 -13.01
N PRO A 20 -1.22 -12.42 -13.48
CA PRO A 20 -1.08 -13.29 -14.66
C PRO A 20 -0.58 -12.53 -15.90
N VAL A 21 -1.11 -11.35 -16.18
CA VAL A 21 -0.68 -10.52 -17.33
C VAL A 21 0.76 -10.05 -17.17
N TYR A 22 1.15 -9.57 -15.99
CA TYR A 22 2.54 -9.20 -15.72
C TYR A 22 3.49 -10.39 -15.90
N ARG A 23 3.11 -11.57 -15.38
CA ARG A 23 3.92 -12.79 -15.50
C ARG A 23 4.13 -13.15 -16.97
N SER A 24 3.06 -13.13 -17.76
CA SER A 24 3.09 -13.41 -19.20
C SER A 24 4.10 -12.51 -19.93
N ILE A 25 4.05 -11.20 -19.67
CA ILE A 25 4.98 -10.23 -20.26
C ILE A 25 6.41 -10.51 -19.82
N ARG A 26 6.64 -10.75 -18.52
CA ARG A 26 7.98 -11.04 -17.98
C ARG A 26 8.55 -12.34 -18.55
N GLU A 27 7.70 -13.30 -18.92
CA GLU A 27 8.09 -14.58 -19.54
C GLU A 27 8.25 -14.48 -21.07
N GLY A 28 8.00 -13.31 -21.66
CA GLY A 28 8.33 -13.00 -23.06
C GLY A 28 7.13 -12.78 -23.98
N ALA A 29 5.90 -12.72 -23.48
CA ALA A 29 4.74 -12.31 -24.28
C ALA A 29 4.70 -10.77 -24.41
N ASP A 30 5.27 -10.25 -25.48
CA ASP A 30 5.46 -8.81 -25.71
C ASP A 30 4.30 -8.15 -26.47
N THR A 31 3.49 -8.90 -27.22
CA THR A 31 2.30 -8.36 -27.88
C THR A 31 1.01 -8.67 -27.14
N ARG A 32 -0.03 -7.87 -27.39
CA ARG A 32 -1.37 -8.12 -26.84
C ARG A 32 -1.88 -9.53 -27.17
N ASP A 33 -1.71 -9.96 -28.42
CA ASP A 33 -2.24 -11.24 -28.89
C ASP A 33 -1.53 -12.41 -28.20
N ASP A 34 -0.21 -12.29 -27.99
CA ASP A 34 0.58 -13.29 -27.27
C ASP A 34 0.17 -13.37 -25.79
N ILE A 35 -0.04 -12.21 -25.14
CA ILE A 35 -0.49 -12.15 -23.75
C ILE A 35 -1.90 -12.73 -23.60
N GLU A 36 -2.81 -12.45 -24.54
CA GLU A 36 -4.15 -13.05 -24.53
C GLU A 36 -4.09 -14.57 -24.71
N ALA A 37 -3.22 -15.05 -25.61
CA ALA A 37 -3.04 -16.47 -25.88
C ALA A 37 -2.47 -17.23 -24.66
N ASP A 38 -1.48 -16.65 -23.98
CA ASP A 38 -0.82 -17.23 -22.82
C ASP A 38 -1.72 -17.20 -21.56
N THR A 39 -2.36 -16.06 -21.28
CA THR A 39 -3.14 -15.88 -20.05
C THR A 39 -4.60 -16.33 -20.15
N GLY A 40 -5.15 -16.42 -21.36
CA GLY A 40 -6.59 -16.62 -21.61
C GLY A 40 -7.47 -15.42 -21.21
N VAL A 41 -6.89 -14.29 -20.81
CA VAL A 41 -7.62 -13.10 -20.38
C VAL A 41 -8.06 -12.32 -21.62
N LYS A 42 -9.32 -12.50 -22.03
CA LYS A 42 -9.91 -11.76 -23.16
C LYS A 42 -10.60 -10.47 -22.71
N ALA A 43 -11.56 -10.63 -21.80
CA ALA A 43 -12.27 -9.50 -21.22
C ALA A 43 -11.43 -8.84 -20.13
N GLY A 44 -11.15 -7.54 -20.29
CA GLY A 44 -10.41 -6.76 -19.31
C GLY A 44 -8.88 -6.77 -19.47
N LEU A 45 -8.34 -7.35 -20.55
CA LEU A 45 -6.90 -7.31 -20.83
C LEU A 45 -6.39 -5.87 -20.96
N ASP A 46 -7.09 -5.01 -21.69
CA ASP A 46 -6.76 -3.57 -21.78
C ASP A 46 -6.66 -2.92 -20.40
N ALA A 47 -7.68 -3.15 -19.57
CA ALA A 47 -7.73 -2.60 -18.22
C ALA A 47 -6.58 -3.12 -17.34
N ALA A 48 -6.17 -4.38 -17.53
CA ALA A 48 -5.04 -4.97 -16.82
C ALA A 48 -3.71 -4.36 -17.30
N LEU A 49 -3.50 -4.25 -18.62
CA LEU A 49 -2.29 -3.64 -19.20
C LEU A 49 -2.16 -2.16 -18.81
N ASP A 50 -3.24 -1.39 -18.93
CA ASP A 50 -3.26 0.00 -18.48
C ASP A 50 -3.04 0.11 -16.97
N GLY A 51 -3.64 -0.78 -16.19
CA GLY A 51 -3.43 -0.88 -14.75
C GLY A 51 -1.97 -1.12 -14.38
N LEU A 52 -1.32 -2.09 -15.02
CA LEU A 52 0.10 -2.41 -14.82
C LEU A 52 1.00 -1.23 -15.20
N ARG A 53 0.71 -0.53 -16.29
CA ARG A 53 1.45 0.67 -16.69
C ARG A 53 1.30 1.82 -15.69
N LEU A 54 0.09 2.03 -15.17
CA LEU A 54 -0.17 3.04 -14.14
C LEU A 54 0.45 2.66 -12.78
N LEU A 55 0.62 1.37 -12.51
CA LEU A 55 1.39 0.86 -11.36
C LEU A 55 2.90 0.85 -11.59
N ARG A 56 3.39 1.28 -12.77
CA ARG A 56 4.80 1.21 -13.18
C ARG A 56 5.38 -0.20 -13.13
N MET A 57 4.56 -1.21 -13.38
CA MET A 57 4.97 -2.61 -13.43
C MET A 57 5.36 -3.04 -14.84
N VAL A 58 4.86 -2.33 -15.86
CA VAL A 58 5.05 -2.65 -17.28
C VAL A 58 5.26 -1.36 -18.06
N GLY A 59 6.19 -1.38 -19.01
CA GLY A 59 6.39 -0.35 -20.02
C GLY A 59 5.86 -0.77 -21.40
N ARG A 60 5.91 0.15 -22.35
CA ARG A 60 5.56 -0.13 -23.75
C ARG A 60 6.42 0.70 -24.70
N GLU A 61 7.10 0.05 -25.63
CA GLU A 61 7.97 0.63 -26.65
C GLU A 61 7.68 -0.05 -27.99
N ASP A 62 7.57 0.71 -29.08
CA ASP A 62 7.32 0.19 -30.44
C ASP A 62 6.19 -0.87 -30.54
N ASP A 63 5.11 -0.65 -29.78
CA ASP A 63 3.94 -1.54 -29.63
C ASP A 63 4.14 -2.85 -28.85
N GLU A 64 5.35 -3.09 -28.34
CA GLU A 64 5.73 -4.22 -27.49
C GLU A 64 5.74 -3.84 -26.01
N TYR A 65 5.28 -4.76 -25.16
CA TYR A 65 5.25 -4.64 -23.71
C TYR A 65 6.52 -5.25 -23.10
N TYR A 66 7.04 -4.60 -22.07
CA TYR A 66 8.12 -5.15 -21.25
C TYR A 66 7.79 -5.03 -19.76
N ALA A 67 8.24 -5.99 -18.96
CA ALA A 67 8.05 -5.99 -17.52
C ALA A 67 9.21 -5.25 -16.83
N GLU A 68 8.88 -4.44 -15.84
CA GLU A 68 9.87 -3.91 -14.89
C GLU A 68 10.23 -4.99 -13.87
N ASP A 69 11.48 -5.02 -13.44
CA ASP A 69 11.94 -5.96 -12.41
C ASP A 69 11.25 -5.71 -11.07
N TYR A 70 11.12 -6.78 -10.28
CA TYR A 70 10.66 -6.60 -8.90
C TYR A 70 11.67 -5.83 -8.08
N LYS A 71 11.15 -4.90 -7.26
CA LYS A 71 11.97 -4.13 -6.33
C LYS A 71 12.65 -5.04 -5.30
N TRP A 72 11.94 -6.06 -4.84
CA TRP A 72 12.44 -7.07 -3.92
C TRP A 72 11.98 -8.47 -4.34
N ASP A 73 12.86 -9.45 -4.19
CA ASP A 73 12.50 -10.86 -4.21
C ASP A 73 12.30 -11.36 -2.78
N VAL A 74 11.03 -11.56 -2.39
CA VAL A 74 10.65 -11.99 -1.04
C VAL A 74 10.15 -13.44 -1.02
N GLY A 75 10.59 -14.26 -1.98
CA GLY A 75 10.41 -15.70 -1.99
C GLY A 75 9.10 -16.21 -2.60
N THR A 76 8.11 -15.33 -2.80
CA THR A 76 6.93 -15.67 -3.62
C THR A 76 6.61 -14.53 -4.57
N GLU A 77 6.38 -14.86 -5.84
CA GLU A 77 6.09 -13.89 -6.89
C GLU A 77 4.90 -12.99 -6.54
N THR A 78 3.83 -13.54 -5.97
CA THR A 78 2.66 -12.74 -5.56
C THR A 78 3.04 -11.63 -4.57
N TRP A 79 3.92 -11.91 -3.62
CA TRP A 79 4.37 -10.90 -2.65
C TRP A 79 5.38 -9.93 -3.24
N SER A 80 6.32 -10.41 -4.05
CA SER A 80 7.26 -9.54 -4.79
C SER A 80 6.51 -8.56 -5.69
N PHE A 81 5.45 -9.02 -6.37
CA PHE A 81 4.56 -8.17 -7.16
C PHE A 81 3.85 -7.12 -6.31
N LYS A 82 3.17 -7.52 -5.22
CA LYS A 82 2.41 -6.60 -4.37
C LYS A 82 3.30 -5.53 -3.73
N LEU A 83 4.47 -5.93 -3.21
CA LEU A 83 5.42 -5.00 -2.61
C LEU A 83 6.01 -4.04 -3.64
N THR A 84 6.31 -4.51 -4.85
CA THR A 84 6.77 -3.65 -5.95
C THR A 84 5.69 -2.65 -6.36
N ALA A 85 4.43 -3.10 -6.50
CA ALA A 85 3.32 -2.21 -6.83
C ALA A 85 3.10 -1.13 -5.74
N LEU A 86 3.17 -1.51 -4.46
CA LEU A 86 3.10 -0.58 -3.34
C LEU A 86 4.28 0.40 -3.32
N HIS A 87 5.49 -0.09 -3.63
CA HIS A 87 6.68 0.75 -3.74
C HIS A 87 6.55 1.83 -4.79
N ASN A 88 6.09 1.45 -5.98
CA ASN A 88 5.86 2.37 -7.09
C ASN A 88 4.78 3.41 -6.74
N LEU A 89 3.71 2.99 -6.05
CA LEU A 89 2.69 3.90 -5.55
C LEU A 89 3.23 4.84 -4.45
N ALA A 90 4.11 4.36 -3.57
CA ALA A 90 4.75 5.20 -2.55
C ALA A 90 5.64 6.29 -3.17
N GLN A 91 6.26 6.02 -4.33
CA GLN A 91 7.02 7.05 -5.06
C GLN A 91 6.13 8.16 -5.62
N GLU A 92 4.83 7.94 -5.77
CA GLU A 92 3.87 8.98 -6.17
C GLU A 92 3.43 9.85 -4.97
N CYS A 93 3.76 9.44 -3.73
CA CYS A 93 3.33 10.09 -2.50
C CYS A 93 4.39 11.06 -1.93
N ASP A 94 4.88 11.99 -2.75
CA ASP A 94 5.80 13.05 -2.31
C ASP A 94 5.03 14.35 -1.96
N PRO A 95 5.03 14.80 -0.68
CA PRO A 95 4.35 16.03 -0.29
C PRO A 95 4.81 17.25 -1.08
N GLY A 96 3.86 17.94 -1.72
CA GLY A 96 4.14 19.08 -2.59
C GLY A 96 4.47 18.72 -4.03
N ASN A 97 4.67 17.44 -4.33
CA ASN A 97 4.84 16.91 -5.69
C ASN A 97 4.04 15.60 -5.87
N TRP A 98 2.77 15.65 -5.48
CA TRP A 98 1.89 14.49 -5.57
C TRP A 98 1.79 13.98 -7.01
N GLY A 99 2.08 12.69 -7.17
CA GLY A 99 1.85 11.94 -8.39
C GLY A 99 0.36 11.69 -8.61
N LYS A 100 -0.04 11.45 -9.86
CA LYS A 100 -1.46 11.26 -10.20
C LYS A 100 -2.00 9.98 -9.56
N GLN A 101 -1.17 8.96 -9.34
CA GLN A 101 -1.61 7.69 -8.76
C GLN A 101 -1.51 7.65 -7.24
N ALA A 102 -1.03 8.73 -6.60
CA ALA A 102 -0.95 8.87 -5.14
C ALA A 102 -2.28 8.60 -4.44
N SER A 103 -3.40 8.84 -5.14
CA SER A 103 -4.77 8.58 -4.66
C SER A 103 -4.95 7.21 -3.99
N VAL A 104 -4.27 6.16 -4.47
CA VAL A 104 -4.40 4.81 -3.90
C VAL A 104 -3.98 4.78 -2.43
N LEU A 105 -2.78 5.29 -2.13
CA LEU A 105 -2.24 5.30 -0.77
C LEU A 105 -2.76 6.48 0.05
N LEU A 106 -3.12 7.61 -0.57
CA LEU A 106 -3.72 8.75 0.12
C LEU A 106 -5.12 8.42 0.66
N ASN A 107 -5.95 7.69 -0.09
CA ASN A 107 -7.23 7.18 0.44
C ASN A 107 -7.01 6.29 1.66
N TYR A 108 -6.04 5.38 1.57
CA TYR A 108 -5.73 4.48 2.68
C TYR A 108 -5.20 5.23 3.91
N ARG A 109 -4.31 6.20 3.68
CA ARG A 109 -3.81 7.12 4.70
C ARG A 109 -4.95 7.83 5.41
N TYR A 110 -5.92 8.37 4.68
CA TYR A 110 -7.08 9.04 5.26
C TYR A 110 -7.83 8.13 6.23
N LEU A 111 -8.08 6.87 5.84
CA LEU A 111 -8.76 5.91 6.72
C LEU A 111 -7.99 5.66 8.02
N LEU A 112 -6.66 5.57 7.94
CA LEU A 112 -5.81 5.40 9.13
C LEU A 112 -5.79 6.66 10.01
N GLU A 113 -5.67 7.85 9.42
CA GLU A 113 -5.65 9.12 10.16
C GLU A 113 -6.97 9.42 10.88
N LYS A 114 -8.09 9.03 10.26
CA LYS A 114 -9.44 9.22 10.83
C LYS A 114 -9.94 8.04 11.64
N ASP A 115 -9.08 7.04 11.87
CA ASP A 115 -9.41 5.81 12.61
C ASP A 115 -10.69 5.11 12.08
N ILE A 116 -10.83 5.06 10.76
CA ILE A 116 -11.95 4.41 10.09
C ILE A 116 -11.62 2.93 9.97
N GLN A 117 -12.15 2.13 10.89
CA GLN A 117 -11.87 0.69 10.94
C GLN A 117 -12.73 -0.16 10.01
N TYR A 118 -13.91 0.38 9.63
CA TYR A 118 -14.89 -0.27 8.77
C TYR A 118 -15.49 0.75 7.81
N PHE A 119 -15.78 0.34 6.57
CA PHE A 119 -16.47 1.18 5.59
C PHE A 119 -17.23 0.34 4.56
N GLU A 120 -18.18 0.95 3.86
CA GLU A 120 -18.78 0.37 2.65
C GLU A 120 -18.13 0.92 1.37
N ASN A 121 -17.91 0.06 0.37
CA ASN A 121 -17.26 0.47 -0.89
C ASN A 121 -18.11 1.41 -1.80
N ASN A 122 -19.26 1.87 -1.30
CA ASN A 122 -20.19 2.79 -1.93
C ASN A 122 -20.57 3.97 -1.05
N GLU A 123 -19.85 4.18 0.05
CA GLU A 123 -20.18 5.17 1.07
C GLU A 123 -19.86 6.59 0.59
N GLN A 124 -20.90 7.32 0.18
CA GLN A 124 -20.73 8.65 -0.41
C GLN A 124 -20.16 9.68 0.54
N GLY A 125 -20.55 9.64 1.82
CA GLY A 125 -19.97 10.53 2.84
C GLY A 125 -18.45 10.39 2.86
N LEU A 126 -17.99 9.14 3.04
CA LEU A 126 -16.57 8.83 3.13
C LEU A 126 -15.75 9.31 1.93
N TYR A 127 -16.14 8.96 0.70
CA TYR A 127 -15.33 9.37 -0.46
C TYR A 127 -15.44 10.86 -0.78
N SER A 128 -16.48 11.56 -0.31
CA SER A 128 -16.56 13.03 -0.37
C SER A 128 -15.62 13.67 0.64
N ASP A 129 -15.57 13.14 1.87
CA ASP A 129 -14.67 13.63 2.91
C ASP A 129 -13.19 13.45 2.53
N ILE A 130 -12.88 12.37 1.79
CA ILE A 130 -11.57 12.15 1.18
C ILE A 130 -11.24 13.23 0.13
N ASP A 131 -12.19 13.60 -0.74
CA ASP A 131 -12.00 14.64 -1.76
C ASP A 131 -11.80 16.04 -1.14
N ASP A 132 -12.47 16.31 -0.02
CA ASP A 132 -12.27 17.54 0.76
C ASP A 132 -10.86 17.54 1.37
N TRP A 133 -10.47 16.46 2.04
CA TRP A 133 -9.14 16.30 2.62
C TRP A 133 -8.01 16.35 1.59
N TYR A 134 -8.20 15.80 0.39
CA TYR A 134 -7.28 15.97 -0.74
C TYR A 134 -6.95 17.45 -0.99
N SER A 135 -7.96 18.30 -0.93
CA SER A 135 -7.80 19.74 -1.13
C SER A 135 -7.01 20.37 0.03
N GLU A 136 -7.21 19.90 1.26
CA GLU A 136 -6.46 20.34 2.46
C GLU A 136 -4.96 20.03 2.36
N ILE A 137 -4.60 18.86 1.82
CA ILE A 137 -3.20 18.43 1.67
C ILE A 137 -2.57 18.86 0.33
N GLY A 138 -3.30 19.63 -0.48
CA GLY A 138 -2.82 20.14 -1.78
C GLY A 138 -2.73 19.06 -2.87
N TYR A 139 -3.44 17.95 -2.75
CA TYR A 139 -3.53 16.93 -3.79
C TYR A 139 -4.74 17.19 -4.71
N GLU A 140 -4.47 17.55 -5.96
CA GLU A 140 -5.53 17.83 -6.95
C GLU A 140 -5.30 17.04 -8.26
N PRO A 141 -5.70 15.76 -8.30
CA PRO A 141 -5.58 14.98 -9.54
C PRO A 141 -6.49 15.58 -10.61
N SER A 142 -5.95 15.76 -11.82
CA SER A 142 -6.67 16.41 -12.92
C SER A 142 -6.56 15.65 -14.24
N SER A 143 -7.57 15.82 -15.07
CA SER A 143 -7.65 15.34 -16.45
C SER A 143 -7.85 16.52 -17.41
N ARG A 144 -7.91 16.26 -18.71
CA ARG A 144 -8.32 17.27 -19.71
C ARG A 144 -9.71 17.87 -19.44
N GLN A 145 -10.56 17.18 -18.68
CA GLN A 145 -11.92 17.62 -18.32
C GLN A 145 -11.99 18.35 -16.98
N GLY A 146 -10.85 18.55 -16.29
CA GLY A 146 -10.78 19.21 -14.99
C GLY A 146 -10.40 18.26 -13.85
N LYS A 147 -10.65 18.72 -12.61
CA LYS A 147 -10.37 17.98 -11.37
C LYS A 147 -11.08 16.62 -11.39
N ILE A 148 -10.36 15.59 -10.99
CA ILE A 148 -10.89 14.24 -10.82
C ILE A 148 -11.33 14.10 -9.37
N THR A 149 -12.60 13.79 -9.16
CA THR A 149 -13.17 13.49 -7.83
C THR A 149 -13.59 12.03 -7.75
N HIS A 150 -13.78 11.54 -6.52
CA HIS A 150 -14.34 10.23 -6.29
C HIS A 150 -15.79 10.13 -6.74
N ASN A 151 -16.19 8.91 -7.06
CA ASN A 151 -17.57 8.50 -7.22
C ASN A 151 -17.68 7.01 -6.86
N HIS A 152 -18.90 6.48 -6.83
CA HIS A 152 -19.16 5.08 -6.50
C HIS A 152 -18.25 4.09 -7.25
N ASN A 153 -18.09 4.25 -8.57
CA ASN A 153 -17.28 3.33 -9.38
C ASN A 153 -15.79 3.43 -9.04
N LYS A 154 -15.26 4.65 -8.91
CA LYS A 154 -13.84 4.86 -8.57
C LYS A 154 -13.51 4.32 -7.18
N PHE A 155 -14.40 4.54 -6.20
CA PHE A 155 -14.19 4.07 -4.84
C PHE A 155 -14.33 2.54 -4.73
N ALA A 156 -15.25 1.93 -5.48
CA ALA A 156 -15.34 0.48 -5.60
C ALA A 156 -14.10 -0.14 -6.27
N ASN A 157 -13.58 0.49 -7.33
CA ASN A 157 -12.34 0.07 -8.00
C ASN A 157 -11.13 0.19 -7.06
N TRP A 158 -11.00 1.33 -6.38
CA TRP A 158 -10.01 1.56 -5.33
C TRP A 158 -10.07 0.44 -4.29
N THR A 159 -11.25 0.15 -3.74
CA THR A 159 -11.44 -0.88 -2.71
C THR A 159 -10.98 -2.26 -3.19
N ARG A 160 -11.28 -2.65 -4.44
CA ARG A 160 -10.81 -3.91 -5.02
C ARG A 160 -9.28 -3.93 -5.13
N LEU A 161 -8.67 -2.83 -5.59
CA LEU A 161 -7.22 -2.71 -5.73
C LEU A 161 -6.53 -2.80 -4.37
N VAL A 162 -6.95 -2.01 -3.37
CA VAL A 162 -6.32 -2.05 -2.04
C VAL A 162 -6.58 -3.36 -1.30
N HIS A 163 -7.70 -4.05 -1.56
CA HIS A 163 -7.91 -5.42 -1.08
C HIS A 163 -6.92 -6.39 -1.75
N PHE A 164 -6.74 -6.31 -3.07
CA PHE A 164 -5.74 -7.12 -3.77
C PHE A 164 -4.32 -6.87 -3.22
N LEU A 165 -3.96 -5.62 -2.93
CA LEU A 165 -2.68 -5.23 -2.33
C LEU A 165 -2.55 -5.61 -0.84
N GLY A 166 -3.64 -6.04 -0.19
CA GLY A 166 -3.63 -6.48 1.21
C GLY A 166 -3.67 -5.34 2.23
N LEU A 167 -4.36 -4.24 1.93
CA LEU A 167 -4.50 -3.09 2.85
C LEU A 167 -5.89 -3.00 3.50
N VAL A 168 -6.88 -3.64 2.89
CA VAL A 168 -8.25 -3.75 3.41
C VAL A 168 -8.79 -5.15 3.15
N HIS A 169 -9.73 -5.61 3.98
CA HIS A 169 -10.24 -6.97 3.91
C HIS A 169 -11.75 -6.99 3.83
N LYS A 170 -12.29 -7.84 2.96
CA LYS A 170 -13.74 -7.97 2.80
C LYS A 170 -14.34 -8.70 4.00
N VAL A 171 -15.35 -8.10 4.63
CA VAL A 171 -16.09 -8.71 5.75
C VAL A 171 -17.32 -9.43 5.21
N ARG A 172 -18.25 -8.69 4.59
CA ARG A 172 -19.48 -9.23 3.97
C ARG A 172 -20.07 -8.20 3.02
N GLY A 173 -20.77 -8.65 1.97
CA GLY A 173 -21.45 -7.74 1.05
C GLY A 173 -20.52 -6.65 0.49
N ARG A 174 -20.78 -5.40 0.88
CA ARG A 174 -19.98 -4.21 0.54
C ARG A 174 -19.10 -3.70 1.69
N GLU A 175 -19.20 -4.30 2.87
CA GLU A 175 -18.45 -3.94 4.07
C GLU A 175 -17.01 -4.48 4.02
N HIS A 176 -16.06 -3.62 4.37
CA HIS A 176 -14.64 -3.92 4.45
C HIS A 176 -14.08 -3.42 5.79
N THR A 177 -12.96 -4.00 6.21
CA THR A 177 -12.19 -3.59 7.39
C THR A 177 -10.79 -3.11 6.99
N VAL A 178 -10.23 -2.19 7.76
CA VAL A 178 -9.03 -1.42 7.42
C VAL A 178 -7.87 -1.80 8.33
N TYR A 179 -6.99 -2.66 7.84
CA TYR A 179 -5.68 -2.96 8.42
C TYR A 179 -4.82 -3.65 7.35
N PRO A 180 -3.49 -3.45 7.36
CA PRO A 180 -2.62 -4.12 6.41
C PRO A 180 -2.47 -5.60 6.76
N ASP A 181 -2.24 -6.44 5.75
CA ASP A 181 -1.98 -7.86 5.92
C ASP A 181 -0.76 -8.06 6.86
N PRO A 182 -0.86 -8.90 7.91
CA PRO A 182 0.25 -9.16 8.83
C PRO A 182 1.54 -9.61 8.14
N LYS A 183 1.44 -10.38 7.06
CA LYS A 183 2.60 -10.80 6.28
C LYS A 183 3.25 -9.64 5.54
N LEU A 184 2.47 -8.64 5.09
CA LEU A 184 3.01 -7.40 4.52
C LEU A 184 3.87 -6.70 5.57
N VAL A 185 3.32 -6.48 6.77
CA VAL A 185 4.01 -5.76 7.86
C VAL A 185 5.26 -6.52 8.33
N ARG A 186 5.18 -7.84 8.49
CA ARG A 186 6.34 -8.67 8.85
C ARG A 186 7.43 -8.62 7.81
N THR A 187 7.06 -8.67 6.53
CA THR A 187 8.02 -8.63 5.42
C THR A 187 8.66 -7.25 5.30
N SER A 188 7.88 -6.17 5.43
CA SER A 188 8.42 -4.81 5.41
C SER A 188 9.35 -4.52 6.57
N LEU A 189 9.08 -5.07 7.76
CA LEU A 189 10.02 -4.98 8.88
C LEU A 189 11.35 -5.65 8.58
N LYS A 190 11.35 -6.86 8.00
CA LYS A 190 12.59 -7.53 7.56
C LYS A 190 13.38 -6.66 6.57
N LEU A 191 12.71 -6.18 5.53
CA LEU A 191 13.32 -5.33 4.52
C LEU A 191 13.87 -4.02 5.11
N ALA A 192 13.14 -3.39 6.03
CA ALA A 192 13.58 -2.14 6.67
C ALA A 192 14.78 -2.36 7.60
N VAL A 193 14.79 -3.47 8.35
CA VAL A 193 15.91 -3.86 9.21
C VAL A 193 17.14 -4.18 8.37
N ASP A 194 17.00 -4.93 7.27
CA ASP A 194 18.09 -5.28 6.37
C ASP A 194 18.69 -4.04 5.68
N ASP A 195 17.86 -3.06 5.30
CA ASP A 195 18.30 -1.79 4.69
C ASP A 195 19.05 -0.87 5.67
N ARG A 196 18.70 -0.94 6.97
CA ARG A 196 19.28 -0.07 8.01
C ARG A 196 20.44 -0.70 8.76
N GLY A 197 20.49 -2.03 8.85
CA GLY A 197 21.53 -2.79 9.54
C GLY A 197 21.59 -2.50 11.04
N ILE A 198 20.46 -2.23 11.70
CA ILE A 198 20.43 -1.91 13.12
C ILE A 198 20.34 -3.19 13.95
N ASP A 199 21.28 -3.30 14.88
CA ASP A 199 21.37 -4.35 15.88
C ASP A 199 21.03 -3.75 17.26
N VAL A 200 20.10 -4.41 17.95
CA VAL A 200 19.58 -4.08 19.27
C VAL A 200 19.99 -5.23 20.19
N ASP A 201 21.09 -5.06 20.92
CA ASP A 201 21.64 -6.05 21.85
C ASP A 201 21.85 -7.46 21.25
N GLY A 202 22.37 -7.53 20.02
CA GLY A 202 22.59 -8.76 19.26
C GLY A 202 21.38 -9.24 18.48
N THR A 203 20.27 -8.48 18.47
CA THR A 203 19.02 -8.83 17.79
C THR A 203 18.72 -7.81 16.69
N PRO A 204 18.41 -8.23 15.45
CA PRO A 204 18.01 -7.30 14.41
C PRO A 204 16.77 -6.48 14.82
N GLY A 205 16.85 -5.17 14.73
CA GLY A 205 15.77 -4.28 15.17
C GLY A 205 15.74 -2.95 14.44
N ILE A 206 14.70 -2.17 14.67
CA ILE A 206 14.52 -0.85 14.07
C ILE A 206 13.68 0.04 14.99
N GLU A 207 14.11 1.28 15.19
CA GLU A 207 13.30 2.29 15.89
C GLU A 207 11.95 2.47 15.16
N ILE A 208 10.84 2.53 15.90
CA ILE A 208 9.49 2.65 15.34
C ILE A 208 9.40 3.87 14.40
N GLY A 209 9.95 5.01 14.82
CA GLY A 209 9.98 6.22 13.98
C GLY A 209 10.77 6.04 12.68
N GLN A 210 11.84 5.25 12.69
CA GLN A 210 12.59 4.92 11.48
C GLN A 210 11.82 3.97 10.57
N TYR A 211 11.14 2.98 11.15
CA TYR A 211 10.30 2.06 10.41
C TYR A 211 9.13 2.79 9.72
N LEU A 212 8.43 3.69 10.41
CA LEU A 212 7.36 4.49 9.80
C LEU A 212 7.87 5.38 8.67
N ARG A 213 9.07 5.97 8.81
CA ARG A 213 9.72 6.70 7.71
C ARG A 213 10.05 5.79 6.53
N TRP A 214 10.56 4.59 6.80
CA TRP A 214 10.85 3.61 5.76
C TRP A 214 9.57 3.18 5.04
N LEU A 215 8.49 2.88 5.76
CA LEU A 215 7.19 2.57 5.19
C LEU A 215 6.68 3.69 4.28
N ARG A 216 6.73 4.95 4.75
CA ARG A 216 6.30 6.11 3.95
C ARG A 216 7.04 6.24 2.63
N HIS A 217 8.34 5.95 2.64
CA HIS A 217 9.15 6.04 1.43
C HIS A 217 9.01 4.82 0.52
N ASN A 218 8.68 3.65 1.07
CA ASN A 218 8.83 2.39 0.35
C ASN A 218 7.54 1.62 0.09
N LEU A 219 6.45 1.82 0.85
CA LEU A 219 5.26 0.96 0.73
C LEU A 219 3.94 1.66 1.05
N LEU A 220 3.84 2.37 2.17
CA LEU A 220 2.58 2.87 2.73
C LEU A 220 2.75 4.30 3.21
N SER A 221 1.89 5.21 2.75
CA SER A 221 1.85 6.60 3.23
C SER A 221 1.24 6.69 4.63
N VAL A 222 1.96 6.21 5.66
CA VAL A 222 1.54 6.21 7.07
C VAL A 222 2.27 7.30 7.85
N GLU A 223 1.52 7.97 8.74
CA GLU A 223 2.04 8.90 9.73
C GLU A 223 1.53 8.51 11.12
N THR A 224 2.20 9.01 12.15
CA THR A 224 1.69 8.90 13.52
C THR A 224 0.43 9.74 13.69
N THR A 225 -0.43 9.36 14.62
CA THR A 225 -1.61 10.17 14.99
C THR A 225 -1.19 11.51 15.59
N SER A 226 -2.15 12.41 15.81
CA SER A 226 -1.91 13.69 16.50
C SER A 226 -1.36 13.55 17.92
N LYS A 227 -1.47 12.36 18.53
CA LYS A 227 -0.89 12.03 19.84
C LYS A 227 0.53 11.45 19.75
N GLY A 228 1.05 11.23 18.54
CA GLY A 228 2.32 10.56 18.31
C GLY A 228 2.23 9.04 18.25
N ASP A 229 1.02 8.47 18.32
CA ASP A 229 0.81 7.02 18.33
C ASP A 229 0.87 6.41 16.92
N ILE A 230 1.18 5.12 16.82
CA ILE A 230 0.94 4.33 15.61
C ILE A 230 -0.59 4.23 15.40
N PRO A 231 -1.11 4.50 14.18
CA PRO A 231 -2.54 4.35 13.89
C PRO A 231 -3.07 2.94 14.19
N GLU A 232 -4.30 2.84 14.68
CA GLU A 232 -4.86 1.61 15.25
C GLU A 232 -4.82 0.42 14.27
N GLY A 233 -5.11 0.65 12.99
CA GLY A 233 -5.04 -0.38 11.95
C GLY A 233 -3.65 -1.04 11.84
N LEU A 234 -2.56 -0.27 11.99
CA LEU A 234 -1.20 -0.80 11.99
C LEU A 234 -0.80 -1.32 13.38
N ALA A 235 -1.19 -0.65 14.45
CA ALA A 235 -0.92 -1.05 15.83
C ALA A 235 -1.50 -2.44 16.15
N ARG A 236 -2.72 -2.72 15.65
CA ARG A 236 -3.36 -4.04 15.76
C ARG A 236 -2.54 -5.15 15.12
N VAL A 237 -1.96 -4.89 13.95
CA VAL A 237 -1.14 -5.86 13.23
C VAL A 237 0.19 -6.09 13.94
N LEU A 238 0.80 -5.04 14.49
CA LEU A 238 2.00 -5.19 15.33
C LEU A 238 1.69 -6.04 16.57
N LEU A 239 0.55 -5.82 17.23
CA LEU A 239 0.11 -6.67 18.35
C LEU A 239 -0.08 -8.13 17.93
N GLU A 240 -0.63 -8.40 16.74
CA GLU A 240 -0.74 -9.76 16.20
C GLU A 240 0.64 -10.41 16.03
N LEU A 241 1.59 -9.70 15.43
CA LEU A 241 2.96 -10.19 15.29
C LEU A 241 3.66 -10.42 16.64
N VAL A 242 3.40 -9.59 17.66
CA VAL A 242 3.89 -9.85 19.02
C VAL A 242 3.30 -11.12 19.60
N ARG A 243 1.98 -11.32 19.44
CA ARG A 243 1.27 -12.52 19.95
C ARG A 243 1.77 -13.81 19.30
N ASP A 244 2.12 -13.73 18.02
CA ASP A 244 2.68 -14.86 17.27
C ASP A 244 4.17 -15.07 17.58
N GLY A 245 4.79 -14.17 18.35
CA GLY A 245 6.20 -14.22 18.73
C GLY A 245 7.15 -13.86 17.59
N ASP A 246 6.64 -13.20 16.53
CA ASP A 246 7.42 -12.77 15.37
C ASP A 246 8.27 -11.52 15.64
N ILE A 247 7.82 -10.68 16.57
CA ILE A 247 8.48 -9.43 16.97
C ILE A 247 8.33 -9.19 18.47
N LYS A 248 9.13 -8.26 19.01
CA LYS A 248 8.90 -7.61 20.30
C LYS A 248 9.02 -6.10 20.16
N LEU A 249 8.30 -5.36 20.99
CA LEU A 249 8.44 -3.92 21.10
C LEU A 249 9.12 -3.59 22.43
N VAL A 250 10.30 -3.00 22.34
CA VAL A 250 11.19 -2.78 23.49
C VAL A 250 11.58 -1.32 23.60
N GLU A 251 11.96 -0.91 24.80
CA GLU A 251 12.68 0.35 25.03
C GLU A 251 14.15 0.16 24.65
N TYR A 252 14.66 1.00 23.74
CA TYR A 252 16.07 1.00 23.39
C TYR A 252 16.57 2.41 23.08
N GLY A 253 17.73 2.77 23.65
CA GLY A 253 18.32 4.10 23.52
C GLY A 253 17.46 5.22 24.10
N ASP A 254 17.74 6.46 23.69
CA ASP A 254 17.12 7.67 24.24
C ASP A 254 15.91 8.17 23.42
N ALA A 255 15.40 7.35 22.48
CA ALA A 255 14.23 7.72 21.70
C ALA A 255 12.98 7.74 22.60
N GLY A 256 12.12 8.74 22.45
CA GLY A 256 10.87 8.80 23.20
C GLY A 256 9.95 7.62 22.89
N ALA A 257 9.17 7.18 23.88
CA ALA A 257 8.18 6.13 23.72
C ALA A 257 7.20 6.44 22.58
N THR A 258 6.83 5.42 21.83
CA THR A 258 5.81 5.51 20.77
C THR A 258 4.60 4.67 21.14
N GLY A 259 3.46 5.33 21.32
CA GLY A 259 2.23 4.64 21.68
C GLY A 259 1.68 3.79 20.54
N LEU A 260 0.91 2.75 20.92
CA LEU A 260 0.14 1.91 20.01
C LEU A 260 -1.34 2.25 20.15
N GLY A 261 -1.93 2.90 19.14
CA GLY A 261 -3.34 3.28 19.16
C GLY A 261 -4.26 2.08 19.43
N GLY A 262 -5.10 2.17 20.45
CA GLY A 262 -6.10 1.14 20.78
C GLY A 262 -5.56 -0.18 21.35
N VAL A 263 -4.24 -0.31 21.55
CA VAL A 263 -3.62 -1.56 22.04
C VAL A 263 -3.45 -1.52 23.57
N PRO A 264 -4.03 -2.48 24.31
CA PRO A 264 -3.80 -2.60 25.76
C PRO A 264 -2.39 -3.13 26.06
N PRO A 265 -1.88 -2.96 27.30
CA PRO A 265 -0.63 -3.57 27.73
C PRO A 265 -0.61 -5.08 27.49
N TYR A 266 0.50 -5.59 26.97
CA TYR A 266 0.66 -7.00 26.61
C TYR A 266 2.11 -7.45 26.81
N GLU A 267 2.31 -8.73 27.12
CA GLU A 267 3.65 -9.32 27.27
C GLU A 267 4.40 -9.26 25.93
N GLY A 268 5.61 -8.68 25.91
CA GLY A 268 6.37 -8.43 24.68
C GLY A 268 6.20 -7.02 24.10
N ILE A 269 5.46 -6.13 24.78
CA ILE A 269 5.42 -4.69 24.53
C ILE A 269 5.82 -3.96 25.82
N ASP A 270 6.99 -3.35 25.83
CA ASP A 270 7.43 -2.47 26.92
C ASP A 270 6.57 -1.20 26.99
N SER A 271 6.36 -0.68 28.21
CA SER A 271 5.55 0.54 28.42
C SER A 271 6.16 1.79 27.78
N GLU A 272 7.49 1.81 27.64
CA GLU A 272 8.26 2.88 27.01
C GLU A 272 8.80 2.45 25.64
N ALA A 273 8.15 1.48 24.98
CA ALA A 273 8.65 0.93 23.73
C ALA A 273 8.84 2.01 22.65
N ASN A 274 10.01 1.98 22.01
CA ASN A 274 10.39 2.87 20.93
C ASN A 274 11.01 2.11 19.74
N THR A 275 11.24 0.80 19.90
CA THR A 275 12.00 -0.04 18.97
C THR A 275 11.31 -1.38 18.75
N ILE A 276 11.31 -1.85 17.50
CA ILE A 276 10.79 -3.17 17.12
C ILE A 276 11.99 -4.09 16.90
N THR A 277 12.02 -5.24 17.57
CA THR A 277 13.01 -6.29 17.35
C THR A 277 12.38 -7.48 16.64
N LEU A 278 13.14 -8.12 15.75
CA LEU A 278 12.72 -9.32 15.04
C LEU A 278 13.14 -10.56 15.84
N ALA A 279 12.20 -11.46 16.10
CA ALA A 279 12.48 -12.78 16.67
C ALA A 279 12.79 -13.81 15.57
#